data_AF-A0A4R2LEE6-F1
#
_entry.id   AF-A0A4R2LEE6-F1
#
_cell.length_a   1.000
_cell.length_b   1.000
_cell.length_c   1.000
_cell.angle_alpha   90.00
_cell.angle_beta   90.00
_cell.angle_gamma   90.00
#
_symmetry.space_group_name_H-M   'P 1'
#
loop_
_entity.id
_entity.type
_entity.pdbx_description
1 polymer ?
#
loop_
_entity_poly.entity_id
_entity_poly.type
_entity_poly.pdbx_seq_one_letter_code
_entity_poly.pdbx_strand_id
1 'polypeptide(L)'
;MPALSSRLRRRAVALLRPRPALTFVLMGVAFFGFGIASVNLVTLFRANLGLIVDYGWMALVEGAFVQFLQLCGSAALALAFWVVFKCCEKLLVDRLTRDGD
;
A
#
# COMPACT_ATOMS: atom_id res chain seq x y z
N MET A 1 17.04 12.82 6.94
CA MET A 1 17.72 11.77 6.14
C MET A 1 17.20 11.68 4.68
N PRO A 2 17.32 12.73 3.83
CA PRO A 2 16.79 12.71 2.45
C PRO A 2 17.72 12.08 1.39
N ALA A 3 19.01 11.90 1.70
CA ALA A 3 20.00 11.46 0.71
C ALA A 3 20.00 9.95 0.42
N LEU A 4 19.45 9.12 1.33
CA LEU A 4 19.42 7.66 1.17
C LEU A 4 18.28 7.22 0.24
N SER A 5 17.10 7.85 0.34
CA SER A 5 15.92 7.52 -0.48
C SER A 5 16.16 7.81 -1.96
N SER A 6 16.90 8.88 -2.28
CA SER A 6 17.19 9.25 -3.67
C SER A 6 18.18 8.30 -4.37
N ARG A 7 19.08 7.65 -3.62
CA ARG A 7 20.02 6.64 -4.15
C ARG A 7 19.34 5.29 -4.32
N LEU A 8 18.53 4.88 -3.34
CA LEU A 8 17.68 3.68 -3.43
C LEU A 8 16.71 3.78 -4.60
N ARG A 9 16.03 4.93 -4.77
CA ARG A 9 15.14 5.18 -5.91
C ARG A 9 15.87 5.05 -7.26
N ARG A 10 17.07 5.64 -7.39
CA ARG A 10 17.87 5.54 -8.61
C ARG A 10 18.33 4.11 -8.91
N ARG A 11 18.77 3.36 -7.89
CA ARG A 11 19.16 1.95 -8.04
C ARG A 11 17.97 1.06 -8.37
N ALA A 12 16.82 1.25 -7.71
CA ALA A 12 15.60 0.52 -8.00
C ALA A 12 15.16 0.75 -9.45
N VAL A 13 15.07 2.00 -9.90
CA VAL A 13 14.72 2.32 -11.28
C VAL A 13 15.75 1.76 -12.28
N ALA A 14 17.05 1.79 -11.95
CA ALA A 14 18.10 1.23 -12.80
C ALA A 14 18.08 -0.32 -12.87
N LEU A 15 17.70 -1.01 -11.79
CA LEU A 15 17.55 -2.47 -11.73
C LEU A 15 16.26 -2.96 -12.39
N LEU A 16 15.17 -2.20 -12.26
CA LEU A 16 13.88 -2.52 -12.86
C LEU A 16 13.82 -2.19 -14.35
N ARG A 17 14.53 -1.15 -14.81
CA ARG A 17 14.56 -0.75 -16.23
C ARG A 17 14.85 -1.93 -17.18
N PRO A 18 15.93 -2.70 -17.03
CA PRO A 18 16.29 -3.72 -18.01
C PRO A 18 15.44 -5.00 -17.92
N ARG A 19 14.57 -5.16 -16.90
CA ARG A 19 13.88 -6.43 -16.62
C ARG A 19 12.37 -6.21 -16.41
N PRO A 20 11.58 -6.09 -17.49
CA PRO A 20 10.13 -5.85 -17.39
C PRO A 20 9.40 -6.93 -16.61
N ALA A 21 9.85 -8.19 -16.69
CA ALA A 21 9.32 -9.29 -15.89
C ALA A 21 9.46 -9.07 -14.37
N LEU A 22 10.57 -8.47 -13.90
CA LEU A 22 10.75 -8.15 -12.49
C LEU A 22 9.82 -7.02 -12.04
N THR A 23 9.61 -6.00 -12.88
CA THR A 23 8.65 -4.92 -12.63
C THR A 23 7.23 -5.47 -12.54
N PHE A 24 6.87 -6.43 -13.41
CA PHE A 24 5.56 -7.09 -13.38
C PHE A 24 5.37 -7.96 -12.13
N VAL A 25 6.37 -8.74 -11.74
CA VAL A 25 6.31 -9.54 -10.49
C VAL A 25 6.19 -8.62 -9.27
N LEU A 26 6.98 -7.55 -9.21
CA LEU A 26 6.89 -6.58 -8.10
C LEU A 26 5.52 -5.90 -8.05
N MET A 27 4.96 -5.56 -9.22
CA MET A 27 3.60 -5.04 -9.33
C MET A 27 2.57 -6.03 -8.79
N GLY A 28 2.68 -7.32 -9.15
CA GLY A 28 1.82 -8.38 -8.64
C GLY A 28 1.91 -8.55 -7.12
N VAL A 29 3.13 -8.60 -6.57
CA VAL A 29 3.33 -8.69 -5.10
C VAL A 29 2.75 -7.47 -4.39
N ALA A 30 2.95 -6.27 -4.91
CA ALA A 30 2.36 -5.06 -4.36
C ALA A 30 0.82 -5.07 -4.45
N PHE A 31 0.25 -5.60 -5.54
CA PHE A 31 -1.19 -5.75 -5.70
C PHE A 31 -1.78 -6.73 -4.67
N PHE A 32 -1.17 -7.90 -4.47
CA PHE A 32 -1.60 -8.84 -3.43
C PHE A 32 -1.46 -8.26 -2.03
N GLY A 33 -0.34 -7.58 -1.74
CA GLY A 33 -0.13 -6.90 -0.45
C GLY A 33 -1.18 -5.83 -0.19
N PHE A 34 -1.51 -5.02 -1.21
CA PHE A 34 -2.59 -4.04 -1.14
C PHE A 34 -3.95 -4.70 -0.90
N GLY A 35 -4.27 -5.79 -1.60
CA GLY A 35 -5.52 -6.53 -1.44
C GLY A 35 -5.70 -7.08 -0.02
N ILE A 36 -4.67 -7.74 0.52
CA ILE A 36 -4.67 -8.26 1.90
C ILE A 36 -4.85 -7.11 2.90
N ALA A 37 -4.08 -6.01 2.73
CA ALA A 37 -4.17 -4.85 3.59
C ALA A 37 -5.56 -4.17 3.52
N SER A 38 -6.20 -4.17 2.35
CA SER A 38 -7.54 -3.60 2.14
C SER A 38 -8.62 -4.44 2.82
N VAL A 39 -8.54 -5.76 2.74
CA VAL A 39 -9.44 -6.67 3.47
C VAL A 39 -9.28 -6.48 4.98
N ASN A 40 -8.04 -6.36 5.46
CA ASN A 40 -7.78 -6.05 6.86
C ASN A 40 -8.38 -4.69 7.27
N LEU A 41 -8.30 -3.70 6.38
CA LEU A 41 -8.90 -2.38 6.61
C LEU A 41 -10.42 -2.46 6.79
N VAL A 42 -11.10 -3.16 5.89
CA VAL A 42 -12.57 -3.27 5.90
C VAL A 42 -13.05 -4.07 7.11
N THR A 43 -12.33 -5.14 7.47
CA THR A 43 -12.66 -5.96 8.65
C THR A 43 -12.48 -5.18 9.95
N LEU A 44 -11.35 -4.47 10.13
CA LEU A 44 -11.14 -3.60 11.29
C LEU A 44 -12.14 -2.44 11.33
N PHE A 45 -12.44 -1.82 10.19
CA PHE A 45 -13.40 -0.72 10.11
C PHE A 45 -14.80 -1.16 10.53
N ARG A 46 -15.26 -2.33 10.05
CA ARG A 46 -16.55 -2.92 10.47
C ARG A 46 -16.58 -3.24 11.96
N ALA A 47 -15.49 -3.77 12.52
CA ALA A 47 -15.40 -4.04 13.95
C ALA A 47 -15.47 -2.76 14.80
N ASN A 48 -14.79 -1.70 14.36
CA ASN A 48 -14.85 -0.39 15.02
C ASN A 48 -16.26 0.23 14.94
N LEU A 49 -16.95 0.14 13.79
CA LEU A 49 -18.32 0.62 13.65
C LEU A 49 -19.30 -0.16 14.53
N GLY A 50 -19.16 -1.48 14.63
CA GLY A 50 -19.95 -2.30 15.54
C GLY A 50 -19.79 -1.87 17.00
N LEU A 51 -18.55 -1.64 17.45
CA LEU A 51 -18.27 -1.15 18.80
C LEU A 51 -18.89 0.23 19.10
N ILE A 52 -18.86 1.14 18.14
CA ILE A 52 -19.47 2.48 18.29
C ILE A 52 -21.00 2.37 18.39
N VAL A 53 -21.61 1.47 17.60
CA VAL A 53 -23.06 1.24 17.60
C VAL A 53 -23.52 0.53 18.87
N ASP A 54 -22.78 -0.48 19.33
CA ASP A 54 -23.18 -1.34 20.46
C ASP A 54 -22.94 -0.70 21.83
N TYR A 55 -21.90 0.15 21.99
CA TYR A 55 -21.45 0.62 23.31
C TYR A 55 -21.37 2.15 23.48
N GLY A 56 -21.63 2.94 22.43
CA GLY A 56 -21.63 4.41 22.50
C GLY A 56 -20.29 5.03 22.93
N TRP A 57 -20.32 6.26 23.46
CA TRP A 57 -19.12 7.06 23.79
C TRP A 57 -18.20 6.41 24.85
N MET A 58 -18.68 5.41 25.59
CA MET A 58 -17.98 4.77 26.70
C MET A 58 -16.96 3.70 26.23
N ALA A 59 -17.09 3.16 25.00
CA ALA A 59 -16.13 2.20 24.43
C ALA A 59 -14.91 2.82 23.74
N LEU A 60 -14.91 4.15 23.56
CA LEU A 60 -13.82 4.89 22.92
C LEU A 60 -12.50 4.85 23.73
N VAL A 61 -12.58 4.61 25.04
CA VAL A 61 -11.49 4.96 25.97
C VAL A 61 -10.41 3.87 26.11
N GLU A 62 -10.74 2.58 25.94
CA GLU A 62 -9.72 1.51 26.13
C GLU A 62 -9.53 0.57 24.93
N GLY A 63 -10.60 0.13 24.26
CA GLY A 63 -10.49 -0.83 23.14
C GLY A 63 -10.40 -0.18 21.75
N ALA A 64 -11.19 0.87 21.52
CA ALA A 64 -11.32 1.47 20.19
C ALA A 64 -10.07 2.24 19.74
N PHE A 65 -9.31 2.85 20.66
CA PHE A 65 -8.14 3.64 20.30
C PHE A 65 -7.02 2.79 19.67
N VAL A 66 -6.76 1.60 20.24
CA VAL A 66 -5.78 0.65 19.68
C VAL A 66 -6.24 0.16 18.31
N GLN A 67 -7.53 -0.15 18.18
CA GLN A 67 -8.12 -0.62 16.93
C GLN A 67 -8.10 0.46 15.84
N PHE A 68 -8.30 1.72 16.22
CA PHE A 68 -8.13 2.88 15.36
C PHE A 68 -6.68 3.06 14.91
N LEU A 69 -5.71 2.93 15.83
CA LEU A 69 -4.29 3.02 15.47
C LEU A 69 -3.88 1.88 14.51
N GLN A 70 -4.42 0.69 14.71
CA GLN A 70 -4.21 -0.48 13.86
C GLN A 70 -4.85 -0.31 12.48
N LEU A 71 -6.00 0.38 12.41
CA LEU A 71 -6.63 0.81 11.16
C LEU A 71 -5.77 1.84 10.42
N CYS A 72 -5.26 2.86 11.12
CA CYS A 72 -4.34 3.84 10.54
C CYS A 72 -3.05 3.20 10.02
N GLY A 73 -2.47 2.26 10.78
CA GLY A 73 -1.29 1.50 10.36
C GLY A 73 -1.56 0.65 9.12
N SER A 74 -2.71 -0.04 9.07
CA SER A 74 -3.13 -0.83 7.91
C SER A 74 -3.41 0.06 6.68
N ALA A 75 -3.97 1.26 6.89
CA ALA A 75 -4.22 2.23 5.82
C ALA A 75 -2.90 2.75 5.24
N ALA A 76 -1.95 3.10 6.09
CA ALA A 76 -0.62 3.53 5.68
C ALA A 76 0.12 2.42 4.91
N LEU A 77 0.02 1.17 5.36
CA LEU A 77 0.60 0.01 4.68
C LEU A 77 -0.05 -0.22 3.31
N ALA A 78 -1.39 -0.16 3.23
CA ALA A 78 -2.11 -0.27 1.97
C ALA A 78 -1.69 0.84 0.99
N LEU A 79 -1.62 2.10 1.46
CA LEU A 79 -1.14 3.22 0.65
C LEU A 79 0.29 3.00 0.14
N ALA A 80 1.18 2.47 0.98
CA ALA A 80 2.55 2.16 0.58
C ALA A 80 2.59 1.13 -0.56
N PHE A 81 1.83 0.03 -0.45
CA PHE A 81 1.72 -0.96 -1.52
C PHE A 81 1.09 -0.39 -2.80
N TRP A 82 0.06 0.44 -2.65
CA TRP A 82 -0.60 1.10 -3.79
C TRP A 82 0.35 2.02 -4.56
N VAL A 83 1.17 2.81 -3.86
CA VAL A 83 2.19 3.67 -4.49
C VAL A 83 3.22 2.83 -5.24
N VAL A 84 3.67 1.71 -4.67
CA VAL A 84 4.61 0.80 -5.35
C VAL A 84 3.99 0.21 -6.60
N PHE A 85 2.73 -0.26 -6.51
CA PHE A 85 1.97 -0.75 -7.66
C PHE A 85 1.87 0.30 -8.77
N LYS A 86 1.44 1.52 -8.45
CA LYS A 86 1.30 2.61 -9.42
C LYS A 86 2.63 3.03 -10.04
N CYS A 87 3.72 2.97 -9.29
CA CYS A 87 5.05 3.24 -9.83
C CYS A 87 5.48 2.16 -10.84
N CYS A 88 5.23 0.88 -10.54
CA CYS A 88 5.53 -0.22 -11.44
C CYS A 88 4.66 -0.18 -12.70
N GLU A 89 3.35 0.07 -12.55
CA GLU A 89 2.39 0.25 -13.64
C GLU A 89 2.88 1.35 -14.59
N LYS A 90 3.21 2.54 -14.07
CA LYS A 90 3.71 3.65 -14.88
C LYS A 90 4.97 3.29 -15.65
N LEU A 91 5.92 2.60 -15.02
CA LEU A 91 7.17 2.19 -15.67
C LEU A 91 6.93 1.18 -16.80
N LEU A 92 5.93 0.30 -16.65
CA LEU A 92 5.57 -0.71 -17.64
C LEU A 92 4.77 -0.11 -18.80
N VAL A 93 3.84 0.81 -18.51
CA VAL A 93 3.06 1.55 -19.51
C VAL A 93 3.97 2.47 -20.33
N ASP A 94 4.82 3.26 -19.68
CA ASP A 94 5.78 4.15 -20.37
C ASP A 94 6.73 3.37 -21.28
N ARG A 95 7.03 2.10 -20.96
CA ARG A 95 7.80 1.21 -21.83
C ARG A 95 6.99 0.77 -23.04
N LEU A 96 5.79 0.25 -22.81
CA LEU A 96 4.93 -0.28 -23.86
C LEU A 96 4.53 0.79 -24.88
N THR A 97 4.28 2.03 -24.43
CA THR A 97 3.95 3.15 -25.33
C THR A 97 5.16 3.64 -26.11
N ARG A 98 6.37 3.51 -25.56
CA ARG A 98 7.62 3.99 -26.19
C ARG A 98 8.22 3.00 -27.18
N ASP A 99 7.83 1.73 -27.12
CA ASP A 99 8.18 0.71 -28.13
C ASP A 99 7.21 0.72 -29.34
N GLY A 100 6.22 1.61 -29.35
CA GLY A 100 5.24 1.80 -30.44
C GLY A 100 5.52 2.95 -31.41
N ASP A 101 6.59 3.73 -31.18
CA ASP A 101 7.13 4.79 -32.06
C ASP A 101 8.45 4.32 -32.70
#